data_AF-A0A933FG41-F1
#
_entry.id   AF-A0A933FG41-F1
#
_cell.length_a   1.000
_cell.length_b   1.000
_cell.length_c   1.000
_cell.angle_alpha   90.00
_cell.angle_beta   90.00
_cell.angle_gamma   90.00
#
_symmetry.space_group_name_H-M   'P 1'
#
loop_
_entity.id
_entity.type
_entity.pdbx_description
1 polymer ?
#
loop_
_entity_poly.entity_id
_entity_poly.type
_entity_poly.pdbx_seq_one_letter_code
_entity_poly.pdbx_strand_id
1 'polypeptide(L)'
;MKMRPLALGALVALLASAPGRAADAPDDDSEELSGETHDGGRFLEILDRRLKLKPEQKAKVKAVVDETQPQMKKAREELKELQERLQKLMRTQHEKIRGLLDDEQKWKYDEIAVRMRQRMQERQGRRRRMPGPPPEDEDEEVGRPSRRRMPGRDMPPPEMWHEGEPGKGKPSPDPR
;
A
#
# COMPACT_ATOMS: atom_id res chain seq x y z
N MET A 1 1.11 31.33 -23.34
CA MET A 1 1.28 30.50 -22.13
C MET A 1 2.60 30.90 -21.48
N LYS A 2 2.57 31.48 -20.28
CA LYS A 2 3.76 32.00 -19.57
C LYS A 2 4.08 31.03 -18.43
N MET A 3 5.14 30.23 -18.57
CA MET A 3 5.66 29.38 -17.50
C MET A 3 6.59 30.20 -16.62
N ARG A 4 6.32 30.23 -15.31
CA ARG A 4 7.22 30.79 -14.30
C ARG A 4 8.04 29.64 -13.70
N PRO A 5 9.38 29.69 -13.69
CA PRO A 5 10.20 28.69 -13.02
C PRO A 5 10.17 28.91 -11.51
N LEU A 6 9.92 27.83 -10.74
CA LEU A 6 10.14 27.79 -9.30
C LEU A 6 11.65 27.65 -9.05
N ALA A 7 12.26 28.72 -8.54
CA ALA A 7 13.62 28.69 -8.04
C ALA A 7 13.68 27.92 -6.71
N LEU A 8 14.43 26.82 -6.69
CA LEU A 8 14.89 26.15 -5.47
C LEU A 8 15.90 27.08 -4.78
N GLY A 9 15.43 27.80 -3.77
CA GLY A 9 16.30 28.59 -2.89
C GLY A 9 17.04 27.67 -1.92
N ALA A 10 18.34 27.50 -2.14
CA ALA A 10 19.26 27.02 -1.12
C ALA A 10 19.47 28.13 -0.09
N LEU A 11 19.18 27.87 1.19
CA LEU A 11 19.61 28.76 2.28
C LEU A 11 20.63 28.03 3.15
N VAL A 12 21.88 28.34 2.88
CA VAL A 12 23.01 28.18 3.81
C VAL A 12 22.99 29.37 4.77
N ALA A 13 22.98 29.13 6.08
CA ALA A 13 23.33 30.13 7.10
C ALA A 13 24.04 29.36 8.24
N LEU A 14 25.37 29.24 8.16
CA LEU A 14 26.37 30.11 8.80
C LEU A 14 26.40 29.96 10.34
N LEU A 15 27.38 29.18 10.81
CA LEU A 15 27.84 29.18 12.20
C LEU A 15 28.39 30.57 12.55
N ALA A 16 27.93 31.13 13.67
CA ALA A 16 28.67 32.13 14.43
C ALA A 16 28.79 31.65 15.88
N SER A 17 30.01 31.34 16.29
CA SER A 17 30.40 31.08 17.67
C SER A 17 30.95 32.39 18.26
N ALA A 18 30.42 32.83 19.39
CA ALA A 18 31.05 33.81 20.28
C ALA A 18 30.68 33.50 21.75
N PRO A 19 31.62 33.60 22.70
CA PRO A 19 31.42 33.16 24.08
C PRO A 19 30.95 34.30 25.02
N GLY A 20 30.19 33.92 26.06
CA GLY A 20 30.26 34.55 27.38
C GLY A 20 29.19 35.59 27.75
N ARG A 21 28.21 35.17 28.55
CA ARG A 21 27.93 35.74 29.89
C ARG A 21 26.85 34.93 30.60
N ALA A 22 27.13 34.56 31.85
CA ALA A 22 26.15 34.01 32.80
C ALA A 22 25.27 35.15 33.34
N ALA A 23 23.95 34.93 33.39
CA ALA A 23 23.03 35.43 34.39
C ALA A 23 21.62 34.89 34.09
N ASP A 24 20.93 34.48 35.14
CA ASP A 24 19.51 34.12 35.25
C ASP A 24 18.98 32.95 34.42
N ALA A 25 18.73 31.86 35.13
CA ALA A 25 17.75 30.87 34.76
C ALA A 25 16.36 31.51 34.93
N PRO A 26 15.55 31.65 33.85
CA PRO A 26 14.14 31.83 34.00
C PRO A 26 13.51 30.49 34.38
N ASP A 27 12.49 30.61 35.22
CA ASP A 27 11.65 29.55 35.75
C ASP A 27 11.23 28.50 34.70
N ASP A 28 11.05 27.30 35.23
CA ASP A 28 10.45 26.12 34.61
C ASP A 28 9.00 26.44 34.19
N ASP A 29 8.84 27.21 33.13
CA ASP A 29 7.61 27.24 32.34
C ASP A 29 7.52 25.90 31.63
N SER A 30 7.02 24.92 32.38
CA SER A 30 6.34 23.73 31.87
C SER A 30 5.14 24.20 31.05
N GLU A 31 5.43 24.75 29.88
CA GLU A 31 4.49 25.09 28.83
C GLU A 31 3.60 23.87 28.62
N GLU A 32 2.35 24.11 28.99
CA GLU A 32 1.18 23.29 28.83
C GLU A 32 1.05 22.89 27.35
N LEU A 33 1.80 21.87 26.93
CA LEU A 33 1.72 21.26 25.60
C LEU A 33 0.46 20.38 25.49
N SER A 34 -0.68 20.91 25.93
CA SER A 34 -2.02 20.36 25.73
C SER A 34 -2.68 21.04 24.52
N GLY A 35 -1.98 20.98 23.39
CA GLY A 35 -2.48 21.41 22.08
C GLY A 35 -2.91 20.20 21.26
N GLU A 36 -4.20 19.93 21.32
CA GLU A 36 -4.96 18.84 20.72
C GLU A 36 -4.58 18.48 19.27
N THR A 37 -3.72 17.47 19.08
CA THR A 37 -3.65 16.69 17.83
C THR A 37 -3.54 15.20 18.14
N HIS A 38 -4.69 14.52 18.20
CA HIS A 38 -4.78 13.12 18.63
C HIS A 38 -3.93 12.10 17.82
N ASP A 39 -3.41 12.47 16.63
CA ASP A 39 -2.51 11.63 15.81
C ASP A 39 -1.01 11.96 16.00
N GLY A 40 -0.65 13.23 16.20
CA GLY A 40 0.74 13.68 16.28
C GLY A 40 1.40 13.30 17.61
N GLY A 41 0.65 13.47 18.71
CA GLY A 41 1.11 13.09 20.06
C GLY A 41 1.41 11.60 20.18
N ARG A 42 0.53 10.73 19.65
CA ARG A 42 0.74 9.27 19.70
C ARG A 42 1.97 8.83 18.91
N PHE A 43 2.23 9.44 17.76
CA PHE A 43 3.41 9.12 16.96
C PHE A 43 4.70 9.47 17.71
N LEU A 44 4.74 10.65 18.32
CA LEU A 44 5.90 11.08 19.11
C LEU A 44 6.11 10.19 20.35
N GLU A 45 5.05 9.77 21.03
CA GLU A 45 5.12 8.83 22.15
C GLU A 45 5.68 7.45 21.75
N ILE A 46 5.28 6.94 20.59
CA ILE A 46 5.79 5.66 20.07
C ILE A 46 7.28 5.79 19.74
N LEU A 47 7.68 6.88 19.08
CA LEU A 47 9.08 7.15 18.76
C LEU A 47 9.92 7.29 20.02
N ASP A 48 9.42 8.04 21.00
CA ASP A 48 10.09 8.25 22.28
C ASP A 48 10.28 6.93 23.04
N ARG A 49 9.23 6.09 23.13
CA ARG A 49 9.32 4.79 23.80
C ARG A 49 10.32 3.84 23.12
N ARG A 50 10.39 3.83 21.80
CA ARG A 50 11.25 2.90 21.04
C ARG A 50 12.70 3.38 20.93
N LEU A 51 12.90 4.69 20.82
CA LEU A 51 14.20 5.29 20.52
C LEU A 51 14.82 6.03 21.70
N LYS A 52 14.06 6.23 22.80
CA LYS A 52 14.46 6.97 24.00
C LYS A 52 15.00 8.35 23.63
N LEU A 53 14.13 9.18 23.05
CA LEU A 53 14.55 10.48 22.51
C LEU A 53 14.97 11.40 23.65
N LYS A 54 16.07 12.12 23.47
CA LYS A 54 16.46 13.20 24.38
C LYS A 54 15.45 14.36 24.28
N PRO A 55 15.30 15.22 25.31
CA PRO A 55 14.36 16.33 25.31
C PRO A 55 14.48 17.23 24.06
N GLU A 56 15.71 17.59 23.69
CA GLU A 56 15.97 18.39 22.48
C GLU A 56 15.55 17.70 21.18
N GLN A 57 15.71 16.37 21.10
CA GLN A 57 15.29 15.59 19.93
C GLN A 57 13.76 15.52 19.86
N LYS A 58 13.10 15.33 21.00
CA LYS A 58 11.64 15.30 21.11
C LYS A 58 11.02 16.62 20.65
N ALA A 59 11.60 17.75 21.07
CA ALA A 59 11.18 19.07 20.62
C ALA A 59 11.32 19.25 19.10
N LYS A 60 12.46 18.85 18.52
CA LYS A 60 12.69 18.93 17.06
C LYS A 60 11.75 18.03 16.26
N VAL A 61 11.52 16.80 16.72
CA VAL A 61 10.59 15.87 16.05
C VAL A 61 9.16 16.40 16.15
N LYS A 62 8.76 16.95 17.30
CA LYS A 62 7.44 17.58 17.47
C LYS A 62 7.23 18.70 16.45
N ALA A 63 8.21 19.59 16.31
CA ALA A 63 8.13 20.69 15.35
C ALA A 63 7.90 20.19 13.90
N VAL A 64 8.63 19.15 13.48
CA VAL A 64 8.45 18.55 12.14
C VAL A 64 7.07 17.90 11.99
N VAL A 65 6.58 17.22 13.03
CA VAL A 65 5.25 16.61 13.01
C VAL A 65 4.17 17.68 12.89
N ASP A 66 4.26 18.75 13.68
CA ASP A 66 3.29 19.84 13.69
C ASP A 66 3.28 20.59 12.34
N GLU A 67 4.46 20.80 11.73
CA GLU A 67 4.60 21.41 10.41
C GLU A 67 3.99 20.55 9.28
N THR A 68 4.19 19.23 9.33
CA THR A 68 3.77 18.31 8.26
C THR A 68 2.33 17.81 8.41
N GLN A 69 1.77 17.84 9.63
CA GLN A 69 0.40 17.40 9.91
C GLN A 69 -0.68 18.00 8.98
N PRO A 70 -0.73 19.32 8.71
CA PRO A 70 -1.76 19.88 7.84
C PRO A 70 -1.66 19.37 6.40
N GLN A 71 -0.44 19.15 5.89
CA GLN A 71 -0.24 18.59 4.55
C GLN A 71 -0.74 17.14 4.48
N MET A 72 -0.48 16.36 5.53
CA MET A 72 -1.00 14.99 5.64
C MET A 72 -2.52 14.94 5.72
N LYS A 73 -3.15 15.85 6.47
CA LYS A 73 -4.61 15.98 6.53
C LYS A 73 -5.18 16.29 5.14
N LYS A 74 -4.63 17.28 4.45
CA LYS A 74 -5.05 17.65 3.09
C LYS A 74 -4.90 16.49 2.10
N ALA A 75 -3.77 15.80 2.11
CA ALA A 75 -3.54 14.65 1.24
C ALA A 75 -4.56 13.51 1.49
N ARG A 76 -4.96 13.28 2.75
CA ARG A 76 -6.00 12.30 3.10
C ARG A 76 -7.37 12.72 2.55
N GLU A 77 -7.71 14.00 2.63
CA GLU A 77 -8.96 14.54 2.07
C GLU A 77 -8.98 14.43 0.54
N GLU A 78 -7.90 14.82 -0.13
CA GLU A 78 -7.77 14.68 -1.59
C GLU A 78 -7.89 13.22 -2.04
N LEU A 79 -7.28 12.29 -1.31
CA LEU A 79 -7.42 10.86 -1.58
C LEU A 79 -8.88 10.39 -1.43
N LYS A 80 -9.59 10.88 -0.40
CA LYS A 80 -11.00 10.55 -0.18
C LYS A 80 -11.87 11.07 -1.33
N GLU A 81 -11.66 12.31 -1.77
CA GLU A 81 -12.38 12.86 -2.93
C GLU A 81 -12.11 12.06 -4.20
N LEU A 82 -10.85 11.69 -4.45
CA LEU A 82 -10.47 10.87 -5.59
C LEU A 82 -11.18 9.51 -5.56
N GLN A 83 -11.22 8.89 -4.37
CA GLN A 83 -11.92 7.62 -4.16
C GLN A 83 -13.43 7.75 -4.45
N GLU A 84 -14.07 8.82 -3.99
CA GLU A 84 -15.48 9.08 -4.28
C GLU A 84 -15.73 9.31 -5.77
N ARG A 85 -14.88 10.08 -6.45
CA ARG A 85 -14.96 10.29 -7.91
C ARG A 85 -14.81 8.98 -8.67
N LEU A 86 -13.85 8.14 -8.29
CA LEU A 86 -13.66 6.83 -8.89
C LEU A 86 -14.88 5.93 -8.67
N GLN A 87 -15.45 5.90 -7.45
CA GLN A 87 -16.65 5.12 -7.18
C GLN A 87 -17.84 5.57 -8.04
N LYS A 88 -18.03 6.88 -8.21
CA LYS A 88 -19.07 7.43 -9.10
C LYS A 88 -18.85 6.98 -10.54
N LEU A 89 -17.63 7.10 -11.06
CA LEU A 89 -17.29 6.67 -12.43
C LEU A 89 -17.58 5.18 -12.64
N MET A 90 -17.20 4.32 -11.68
CA MET A 90 -17.47 2.88 -11.75
C MET A 90 -18.97 2.57 -11.72
N ARG A 91 -19.78 3.31 -10.95
CA ARG A 91 -21.25 3.15 -10.95
C ARG A 91 -21.85 3.53 -12.30
N THR A 92 -21.47 4.69 -12.83
CA THR A 92 -21.93 5.15 -14.15
C THR A 92 -21.53 4.19 -15.26
N GLN A 93 -20.30 3.67 -15.24
CA GLN A 93 -19.86 2.65 -16.19
C GLN A 93 -20.72 1.38 -16.06
N HIS A 94 -20.97 0.92 -14.84
CA HIS A 94 -21.81 -0.25 -14.59
C HIS A 94 -23.23 -0.07 -15.13
N GLU A 95 -23.86 1.08 -14.88
CA GLU A 95 -25.20 1.42 -15.40
C GLU A 95 -25.23 1.46 -16.93
N LYS A 96 -24.22 2.09 -17.57
CA LYS A 96 -24.12 2.15 -19.02
C LYS A 96 -23.98 0.76 -19.65
N ILE A 97 -23.15 -0.11 -19.08
CA ILE A 97 -23.01 -1.48 -19.55
C ILE A 97 -24.33 -2.23 -19.37
N ARG A 98 -24.94 -2.15 -18.18
CA ARG A 98 -26.22 -2.80 -17.87
C ARG A 98 -27.35 -2.38 -18.83
N GLY A 99 -27.38 -1.12 -19.25
CA GLY A 99 -28.37 -0.58 -20.18
C GLY A 99 -28.27 -1.14 -21.60
N LEU A 100 -27.16 -1.77 -21.97
CA LEU A 100 -26.96 -2.39 -23.29
C LEU A 100 -27.26 -3.90 -23.31
N LEU A 101 -27.56 -4.49 -22.15
CA LEU A 101 -27.77 -5.93 -21.99
C LEU A 101 -29.26 -6.28 -22.03
N ASP A 102 -29.58 -7.51 -22.43
CA ASP A 102 -30.90 -8.09 -22.20
C ASP A 102 -31.07 -8.53 -20.74
N ASP A 103 -32.28 -8.95 -20.35
CA ASP A 103 -32.61 -9.22 -18.95
C ASP A 103 -31.88 -10.44 -18.37
N GLU A 104 -31.60 -11.46 -19.18
CA GLU A 104 -30.82 -12.62 -18.72
C GLU A 104 -29.35 -12.24 -18.52
N GLN A 105 -28.79 -11.47 -19.45
CA GLN A 105 -27.42 -10.97 -19.37
C GLN A 105 -27.21 -10.01 -18.19
N LYS A 106 -28.19 -9.14 -17.90
CA LYS A 106 -28.16 -8.23 -16.73
C LYS A 106 -28.01 -9.00 -15.43
N TRP A 107 -28.74 -10.09 -15.26
CA TRP A 107 -28.68 -10.91 -14.06
C TRP A 107 -27.29 -11.54 -13.88
N LYS A 108 -26.75 -12.15 -14.93
CA LYS A 108 -25.37 -12.72 -14.91
C LYS A 108 -24.32 -11.64 -14.63
N TYR A 109 -24.48 -10.46 -15.22
CA TYR A 109 -23.55 -9.35 -15.04
C TYR A 109 -23.53 -8.83 -13.59
N ASP A 110 -24.69 -8.73 -12.93
CA ASP A 110 -24.77 -8.34 -11.52
C ASP A 110 -24.08 -9.35 -10.61
N GLU A 111 -24.30 -10.65 -10.86
CA GLU A 111 -23.65 -11.72 -10.10
C GLU A 111 -22.12 -11.62 -10.19
N ILE A 112 -21.60 -11.39 -11.40
CA ILE A 112 -20.17 -11.16 -11.64
C ILE A 112 -19.68 -9.95 -10.85
N ALA A 113 -20.40 -8.83 -10.91
CA ALA A 113 -20.03 -7.59 -10.23
C ALA A 113 -19.99 -7.76 -8.70
N VAL A 114 -20.96 -8.47 -8.11
CA VAL A 114 -21.00 -8.80 -6.68
C VAL A 114 -19.82 -9.69 -6.30
N ARG A 115 -19.57 -10.76 -7.05
CA ARG A 115 -18.47 -11.70 -6.79
C ARG A 115 -17.11 -11.00 -6.86
N MET A 116 -16.90 -10.10 -7.82
CA MET A 116 -15.67 -9.30 -7.91
C MET A 116 -15.48 -8.43 -6.66
N ARG A 117 -16.56 -7.77 -6.19
CA ARG A 117 -16.52 -6.91 -5.00
C ARG A 117 -16.19 -7.69 -3.74
N GLN A 118 -16.79 -8.88 -3.55
CA GLN A 118 -16.49 -9.76 -2.43
C GLN A 118 -15.02 -10.21 -2.44
N ARG A 119 -14.50 -10.67 -3.58
CA ARG A 119 -13.08 -11.06 -3.71
C ARG A 119 -12.13 -9.91 -3.37
N MET A 120 -12.47 -8.67 -3.74
CA MET A 120 -11.67 -7.51 -3.36
C MET A 120 -11.71 -7.26 -1.84
N GLN A 121 -12.88 -7.37 -1.21
CA GLN A 121 -13.01 -7.21 0.25
C GLN A 121 -12.25 -8.29 1.01
N GLU A 122 -12.31 -9.54 0.57
CA GLU A 122 -11.54 -10.64 1.16
C GLU A 122 -10.03 -10.40 1.09
N ARG A 123 -9.52 -9.92 -0.06
CA ARG A 123 -8.10 -9.59 -0.20
C ARG A 123 -7.68 -8.45 0.74
N GLN A 124 -8.52 -7.44 0.92
CA GLN A 124 -8.27 -6.36 1.87
C GLN A 124 -8.32 -6.85 3.32
N GLY A 125 -9.27 -7.72 3.65
CA GLY A 125 -9.37 -8.37 4.96
C GLY A 125 -8.18 -9.28 5.28
N ARG A 126 -7.68 -10.04 4.29
CA ARG A 126 -6.49 -10.89 4.43
C ARG A 126 -5.21 -10.07 4.60
N ARG A 127 -5.06 -8.93 3.91
CA ARG A 127 -3.91 -8.02 4.12
C ARG A 127 -3.89 -7.37 5.51
N ARG A 128 -5.06 -7.15 6.12
CA ARG A 128 -5.17 -6.71 7.53
C ARG A 128 -4.85 -7.83 8.53
N ARG A 129 -4.74 -9.09 8.09
CA ARG A 129 -4.49 -10.29 8.90
C ARG A 129 -3.16 -10.97 8.56
N MET A 130 -2.17 -10.25 8.02
CA MET A 130 -0.84 -10.85 7.86
C MET A 130 -0.07 -10.81 9.20
N PRO A 131 0.58 -11.92 9.61
CA PRO A 131 1.37 -12.02 10.84
C PRO A 131 2.65 -11.19 10.72
N GLY A 132 3.28 -10.92 11.87
CA GLY A 132 4.57 -10.22 11.96
C GLY A 132 5.71 -10.89 11.18
N PRO A 133 6.94 -10.34 11.30
CA PRO A 133 8.12 -10.88 10.62
C PRO A 133 8.25 -12.40 10.85
N PRO A 134 8.75 -13.16 9.85
CA PRO A 134 9.00 -14.59 10.02
C PRO A 134 9.87 -14.79 11.27
N PRO A 135 9.64 -15.86 12.06
CA PRO A 135 10.55 -16.18 13.15
C PRO A 135 11.96 -16.30 12.56
N GLU A 136 12.87 -15.49 13.10
CA GLU A 136 14.29 -15.63 12.85
C GLU A 136 14.67 -16.98 13.49
N ASP A 137 14.79 -18.01 12.67
CA ASP A 137 15.51 -19.22 13.05
C ASP A 137 17.00 -18.83 13.12
N GLU A 138 17.38 -18.14 14.20
CA GLU A 138 18.76 -18.13 14.68
C GLU A 138 18.98 -19.47 15.37
N ASP A 139 19.48 -20.44 14.61
CA ASP A 139 20.75 -21.11 14.90
C ASP A 139 20.97 -22.32 13.97
N GLU A 140 22.25 -22.55 13.67
CA GLU A 140 22.85 -23.72 13.02
C GLU A 140 23.12 -23.67 11.50
N GLU A 141 24.28 -23.06 11.22
CA GLU A 141 25.44 -23.74 10.63
C GLU A 141 25.46 -24.06 9.12
N VAL A 142 26.24 -23.23 8.40
CA VAL A 142 27.21 -23.59 7.36
C VAL A 142 26.86 -24.80 6.47
N GLY A 143 26.19 -24.57 5.33
CA GLY A 143 26.18 -25.56 4.27
C GLY A 143 25.20 -25.30 3.14
N ARG A 144 25.59 -24.48 2.15
CA ARG A 144 25.03 -24.66 0.80
C ARG A 144 25.45 -26.08 0.36
N PRO A 145 24.52 -26.95 -0.06
CA PRO A 145 24.26 -26.96 -1.50
C PRO A 145 22.84 -27.36 -1.90
N SER A 146 22.60 -27.15 -3.21
CA SER A 146 21.64 -27.87 -4.05
C SER A 146 20.22 -27.31 -4.13
N ARG A 147 20.00 -26.63 -5.27
CA ARG A 147 18.73 -26.53 -5.99
C ARG A 147 17.88 -27.78 -5.75
N ARG A 148 16.89 -27.72 -4.87
CA ARG A 148 15.79 -28.69 -4.87
C ARG A 148 15.02 -28.50 -6.17
N ARG A 149 15.16 -29.47 -7.08
CA ARG A 149 14.14 -29.78 -8.09
C ARG A 149 12.79 -29.83 -7.38
N MET A 150 11.84 -29.01 -7.82
CA MET A 150 10.43 -29.22 -7.50
C MET A 150 10.00 -30.51 -8.23
N PRO A 151 9.54 -31.57 -7.54
CA PRO A 151 8.88 -32.68 -8.21
C PRO A 151 7.44 -32.27 -8.52
N GLY A 152 6.99 -32.47 -9.76
CA GLY A 152 5.57 -32.46 -10.09
C GLY A 152 4.96 -31.15 -10.58
N ARG A 153 5.58 -30.51 -11.57
CA ARG A 153 4.81 -29.67 -12.52
C ARG A 153 5.03 -30.16 -13.94
N ASP A 154 4.76 -31.45 -14.16
CA ASP A 154 4.39 -31.97 -15.47
C ASP A 154 2.96 -31.49 -15.76
N MET A 155 2.87 -30.23 -16.17
CA MET A 155 1.67 -29.73 -16.83
C MET A 155 1.89 -30.07 -18.31
N PRO A 156 1.14 -31.02 -18.89
CA PRO A 156 1.30 -31.34 -20.30
C PRO A 156 1.03 -30.08 -21.13
N PRO A 157 1.75 -29.88 -22.26
CA PRO A 157 1.55 -28.73 -23.13
C PRO A 157 0.09 -28.66 -23.59
N PRO A 158 -0.45 -27.44 -23.80
CA PRO A 158 -1.88 -27.21 -24.06
C PRO A 158 -2.44 -27.87 -25.34
N GLU A 159 -1.61 -28.53 -26.14
CA GLU A 159 -2.01 -29.24 -27.36
C GLU A 159 -2.57 -30.66 -27.10
N MET A 160 -2.53 -31.16 -25.86
CA MET A 160 -2.92 -32.55 -25.52
C MET A 160 -4.38 -32.69 -25.05
N TRP A 161 -5.23 -31.66 -25.22
CA TRP A 161 -6.65 -31.69 -24.81
C TRP A 161 -7.63 -32.15 -25.91
N HIS A 162 -7.12 -32.69 -27.02
CA HIS A 162 -7.95 -33.29 -28.07
C HIS A 162 -7.44 -34.68 -28.46
N GLU A 163 -7.64 -35.67 -27.61
CA GLU A 163 -7.61 -37.07 -28.03
C GLU A 163 -8.85 -37.80 -27.49
N GLY A 164 -9.92 -37.71 -28.29
CA GLY A 164 -10.90 -38.79 -28.39
C GLY A 164 -10.34 -39.87 -29.30
N GLU A 165 -10.39 -41.10 -28.80
CA GLU A 165 -9.80 -42.37 -29.27
C GLU A 165 -9.69 -42.62 -30.80
N PRO A 166 -8.59 -43.22 -31.30
CA PRO A 166 -8.55 -43.89 -32.60
C PRO A 166 -9.00 -45.35 -32.46
N GLY A 167 -10.31 -45.57 -32.58
CA GLY A 167 -10.90 -46.89 -32.78
C GLY A 167 -10.67 -47.40 -34.21
N LYS A 168 -9.64 -48.24 -34.36
CA LYS A 168 -9.49 -49.39 -35.27
C LYS A 168 -10.05 -49.34 -36.71
N GLY A 169 -9.14 -49.50 -37.67
CA GLY A 169 -9.36 -50.30 -38.89
C GLY A 169 -9.39 -49.54 -40.21
N LYS A 170 -8.26 -49.52 -40.93
CA LYS A 170 -8.23 -49.45 -42.40
C LYS A 170 -8.31 -50.91 -42.95
N PRO A 171 -8.69 -51.19 -44.22
CA PRO A 171 -8.63 -50.29 -45.37
C PRO A 171 -9.86 -50.30 -46.32
N SER A 172 -9.96 -49.26 -47.15
CA SER A 172 -10.76 -49.25 -48.39
C SER A 172 -10.40 -50.41 -49.32
N PRO A 173 -11.34 -50.80 -50.19
CA PRO A 173 -11.04 -50.74 -51.61
C PRO A 173 -12.15 -50.04 -52.41
N ASP A 174 -11.77 -48.89 -52.96
CA ASP A 174 -11.93 -48.40 -54.35
C ASP A 174 -13.16 -48.72 -55.25
N PRO A 175 -13.34 -47.90 -56.31
CA PRO A 175 -14.64 -47.38 -56.72
C PRO A 175 -15.22 -48.13 -57.93
N ARG A 176 -16.55 -48.10 -58.06
CA ARG A 176 -17.29 -48.07 -59.34
C ARG A 176 -18.61 -47.35 -59.17
#